data_AF-A0A2V1CCU6-F1
#
_entry.id   AF-A0A2V1CCU6-F1
#
_cell.length_a   1.000
_cell.length_b   1.000
_cell.length_c   1.000
_cell.angle_alpha   90.00
_cell.angle_beta   90.00
_cell.angle_gamma   90.00
#
_symmetry.space_group_name_H-M   'P 1'
#
loop_
_entity.id
_entity.type
_entity.pdbx_description
1 polymer ?
#
loop_
_entity_poly.entity_id
_entity_poly.type
_entity_poly.pdbx_seq_one_letter_code
_entity_poly.pdbx_strand_id
1 'polypeptide(L)'
;MLEPLTAFSLAGTVVQFVDFSCKIFSTAKELSQSKNGTSEEIYNHEVITRDLLGMSEKLETSVQEDFVEGVSYGGSDQALKKLCEGCQSLSKTMLKRLEKLKIQDGAGKRTTLKQAVKTMWSQKEIGQIAAQLATYQRQMETHVLVAFNVFDSAINAQTLEITTLHAETQNIVINEHERTRTVLLAAVENIGPKGSRPSNPRTMYQSPELVQQAQSRILRSLRYSSISERYEQVPKAHSSTFEWIFEDPNEGDRPWSNFKNWLESGDTIYWLNGKAGSGKSTLMKYLYGHSRTRELLKPWSGPLALHVAAFFFWSSGTSEQKSLVGLLRALLHELLSKHKDHISIVLPEQWMDEYAGSEEETWDHQWTLEKLIPAFHKFRSLIGLKICLFVDGLDEYECPDESHADIASFFVDLAGSSGIKICLSSRPWLVFEKAFRPFPSLRLQDLTSNDIAKYVHDKVADHERMKDLRSFDSEDAGQLASEIVAKASGVFLWVTLVVKSLLNGFTNRDRMHDLLKRVRAFPTDLE
;
A
#
# COMPACT_ATOMS: atom_id res chain seq x y z
N MET A 1 -20.34 30.05 -9.31
CA MET A 1 -19.65 28.76 -9.47
C MET A 1 -18.73 28.67 -8.28
N LEU A 2 -18.92 27.68 -7.41
CA LEU A 2 -18.12 27.58 -6.18
C LEU A 2 -16.67 27.28 -6.56
N GLU A 3 -15.72 27.99 -5.96
CA GLU A 3 -14.30 27.79 -6.22
C GLU A 3 -13.92 26.35 -5.81
N PRO A 4 -13.18 25.59 -6.64
CA PRO A 4 -12.87 24.18 -6.36
C PRO A 4 -12.24 23.94 -4.98
N LEU A 5 -11.47 24.92 -4.48
CA LEU A 5 -10.86 24.90 -3.16
C LEU A 5 -11.89 24.96 -2.01
N THR A 6 -12.97 25.72 -2.20
CA THR A 6 -14.05 25.85 -1.22
C THR A 6 -14.87 24.56 -1.14
N ALA A 7 -15.12 23.91 -2.27
CA ALA A 7 -15.81 22.61 -2.31
C ALA A 7 -15.00 21.52 -1.61
N PHE A 8 -13.68 21.51 -1.83
CA PHE A 8 -12.74 20.60 -1.19
C PHE A 8 -12.65 20.83 0.33
N SER A 9 -12.57 22.10 0.76
CA SER A 9 -12.56 22.48 2.17
C SER A 9 -13.85 22.05 2.90
N LEU A 10 -14.99 22.25 2.25
CA LEU A 10 -16.29 21.83 2.77
C LEU A 10 -16.37 20.30 2.89
N ALA A 11 -15.96 19.56 1.85
CA ALA A 11 -15.94 18.09 1.87
C ALA A 11 -15.01 17.55 2.97
N GLY A 12 -13.80 18.12 3.10
CA GLY A 12 -12.85 17.75 4.15
C GLY A 12 -13.40 17.97 5.57
N THR A 13 -14.11 19.08 5.78
CA THR A 13 -14.72 19.40 7.07
C THR A 13 -15.89 18.45 7.39
N VAL A 14 -16.70 18.07 6.40
CA VAL A 14 -17.79 17.10 6.60
C VAL A 14 -17.26 15.70 6.89
N VAL A 15 -16.17 15.26 6.23
CA VAL A 15 -15.53 13.96 6.51
C VAL A 15 -14.97 13.90 7.93
N GLN A 16 -14.29 14.96 8.38
CA GLN A 16 -13.79 15.06 9.75
C GLN A 16 -14.92 14.95 10.78
N PHE A 17 -16.08 15.53 10.46
CA PHE A 17 -17.26 15.48 11.31
C PHE A 17 -17.94 14.10 11.36
N VAL A 18 -17.92 13.34 10.26
CA VAL A 18 -18.45 11.97 10.18
C VAL A 18 -17.58 11.00 10.99
N ASP A 19 -16.26 11.00 10.77
CA ASP A 19 -15.30 10.21 11.56
C ASP A 19 -15.45 10.50 13.06
N PHE A 20 -15.66 11.77 13.36
CA PHE A 20 -15.93 12.22 14.70
C PHE A 20 -17.25 11.68 15.29
N SER A 21 -18.36 11.74 14.56
CA SER A 21 -19.67 11.21 15.01
C SER A 21 -19.59 9.72 15.37
N CYS A 22 -18.77 8.96 14.65
CA CYS A 22 -18.46 7.57 14.97
C CYS A 22 -17.70 7.41 16.29
N LYS A 23 -16.74 8.30 16.58
CA LYS A 23 -15.97 8.31 17.84
C LYS A 23 -16.83 8.65 19.06
N ILE A 24 -17.80 9.58 18.93
CA ILE A 24 -18.80 9.84 19.99
C ILE A 24 -19.58 8.56 20.30
N PHE A 25 -20.05 7.87 19.26
CA PHE A 25 -20.88 6.68 19.42
C PHE A 25 -20.11 5.54 20.09
N SER A 26 -18.84 5.32 19.70
CA SER A 26 -17.96 4.35 20.36
C SER A 26 -17.77 4.69 21.84
N THR A 27 -17.46 5.96 22.12
CA THR A 27 -17.31 6.50 23.48
C THR A 27 -18.55 6.27 24.35
N ALA A 28 -19.74 6.63 23.84
CA ALA A 28 -20.99 6.50 24.58
C ALA A 28 -21.34 5.02 24.86
N LYS A 29 -21.02 4.14 23.92
CA LYS A 29 -21.18 2.69 24.04
C LYS A 29 -20.19 2.11 25.05
N GLU A 30 -18.94 2.50 25.01
CA GLU A 30 -17.87 2.05 25.93
C GLU A 30 -18.15 2.47 27.37
N LEU A 31 -18.56 3.73 27.59
CA LEU A 31 -18.97 4.23 28.92
C LEU A 31 -20.19 3.47 29.47
N SER A 32 -21.10 3.01 28.61
CA SER A 32 -22.26 2.21 29.03
C SER A 32 -21.92 0.75 29.39
N GLN A 33 -20.80 0.23 28.85
CA GLN A 33 -20.38 -1.18 28.97
C GLN A 33 -19.27 -1.40 30.00
N SER A 34 -18.50 -0.36 30.35
CA SER A 34 -17.38 -0.45 31.31
C SER A 34 -17.85 -0.82 32.73
N LYS A 35 -17.06 -1.68 33.39
CA LYS A 35 -17.30 -2.13 34.78
C LYS A 35 -16.62 -1.24 35.83
N ASN A 36 -15.55 -0.51 35.50
CA ASN A 36 -14.79 0.38 36.38
C ASN A 36 -14.27 1.57 35.54
N GLY A 37 -15.05 2.62 35.33
CA GLY A 37 -14.54 3.81 34.64
C GLY A 37 -13.67 4.63 35.59
N THR A 38 -12.48 5.02 35.14
CA THR A 38 -11.57 5.90 35.89
C THR A 38 -11.84 7.37 35.56
N SER A 39 -11.50 8.27 36.48
CA SER A 39 -11.67 9.73 36.31
C SER A 39 -10.93 10.28 35.06
N GLU A 40 -9.87 9.59 34.64
CA GLU A 40 -9.04 9.90 33.47
C GLU A 40 -9.78 9.63 32.13
N GLU A 41 -10.59 8.58 32.05
CA GLU A 41 -11.42 8.31 30.86
C GLU A 41 -12.47 9.41 30.69
N ILE A 42 -13.13 9.84 31.77
CA ILE A 42 -14.14 10.91 31.72
C ILE A 42 -13.52 12.23 31.25
N TYR A 43 -12.30 12.54 31.70
CA TYR A 43 -11.56 13.73 31.29
C TYR A 43 -11.21 13.70 29.79
N ASN A 44 -10.72 12.57 29.28
CA ASN A 44 -10.42 12.42 27.85
C ASN A 44 -11.66 12.60 26.98
N HIS A 45 -12.80 12.04 27.40
CA HIS A 45 -14.06 12.22 26.68
C HIS A 45 -14.60 13.66 26.76
N GLU A 46 -14.35 14.40 27.84
CA GLU A 46 -14.69 15.82 27.98
C GLU A 46 -13.87 16.72 27.06
N VAL A 47 -12.55 16.47 26.97
CA VAL A 47 -11.63 17.17 26.05
C VAL A 47 -12.06 16.96 24.62
N ILE A 48 -12.27 15.69 24.24
CA ILE A 48 -12.80 15.33 22.93
C ILE A 48 -14.08 16.12 22.69
N THR A 49 -15.14 15.95 23.51
CA THR A 49 -16.47 16.61 23.35
C THR A 49 -16.39 18.14 23.15
N ARG A 50 -15.41 18.82 23.76
CA ARG A 50 -15.22 20.28 23.67
C ARG A 50 -14.58 20.73 22.36
N ASP A 51 -13.57 20.03 21.87
CA ASP A 51 -12.90 20.37 20.61
C ASP A 51 -13.89 20.35 19.42
N LEU A 52 -14.94 19.54 19.56
CA LEU A 52 -15.92 19.25 18.52
C LEU A 52 -17.03 20.28 18.45
N LEU A 53 -17.36 20.85 19.60
CA LEU A 53 -18.21 22.03 19.64
C LEU A 53 -17.51 23.17 18.87
N GLY A 54 -16.21 23.34 19.08
CA GLY A 54 -15.41 24.33 18.34
C GLY A 54 -15.34 24.07 16.83
N MET A 55 -15.22 22.81 16.39
CA MET A 55 -15.23 22.46 14.96
C MET A 55 -16.60 22.69 14.31
N SER A 56 -17.70 22.34 14.99
CA SER A 56 -19.05 22.54 14.45
C SER A 56 -19.47 24.00 14.39
N GLU A 57 -18.95 24.86 15.27
CA GLU A 57 -19.14 26.31 15.23
C GLU A 57 -18.35 26.93 14.07
N LYS A 58 -17.14 26.43 13.78
CA LYS A 58 -16.34 26.84 12.62
C LYS A 58 -17.03 26.49 11.30
N LEU A 59 -17.54 25.26 11.16
CA LEU A 59 -18.26 24.82 9.96
C LEU A 59 -19.54 25.64 9.71
N GLU A 60 -20.31 25.95 10.76
CA GLU A 60 -21.48 26.83 10.62
C GLU A 60 -21.10 28.24 10.15
N THR A 61 -19.98 28.78 10.66
CA THR A 61 -19.45 30.08 10.27
C THR A 61 -19.05 30.10 8.80
N SER A 62 -18.32 29.08 8.32
CA SER A 62 -17.93 28.95 6.92
C SER A 62 -19.14 28.81 5.97
N VAL A 63 -20.18 28.07 6.38
CA VAL A 63 -21.43 27.93 5.62
C VAL A 63 -22.24 29.26 5.61
N GLN A 64 -22.06 30.13 6.60
CA GLN A 64 -22.68 31.46 6.64
C GLN A 64 -21.93 32.53 5.86
N GLU A 65 -20.60 32.47 5.80
CA GLU A 65 -19.78 33.40 5.02
C GLU A 65 -20.03 33.25 3.50
N ASP A 66 -20.22 32.03 3.01
CA ASP A 66 -20.59 31.75 1.60
C ASP A 66 -22.00 32.27 1.22
N PHE A 67 -22.86 32.58 2.19
CA PHE A 67 -24.21 33.11 1.96
C PHE A 67 -24.19 34.58 1.49
N VAL A 68 -23.08 35.29 1.69
CA VAL A 68 -22.92 36.72 1.37
C VAL A 68 -22.46 36.93 -0.09
N GLU A 69 -21.81 35.93 -0.71
CA GLU A 69 -21.31 36.01 -2.10
C GLU A 69 -22.26 35.42 -3.17
N GLY A 70 -23.53 35.19 -2.83
CA GLY A 70 -24.60 34.98 -3.81
C GLY A 70 -24.62 33.62 -4.53
N VAL A 71 -23.85 32.63 -4.07
CA VAL A 71 -23.88 31.26 -4.61
C VAL A 71 -24.78 30.39 -3.74
N SER A 72 -26.08 30.42 -3.99
CA SER A 72 -27.05 29.56 -3.28
C SER A 72 -27.08 28.16 -3.88
N TYR A 73 -26.75 27.13 -3.11
CA TYR A 73 -27.17 25.76 -3.40
C TYR A 73 -28.56 25.57 -2.80
N GLY A 74 -29.58 25.82 -3.62
CA GLY A 74 -30.98 25.59 -3.24
C GLY A 74 -31.17 24.25 -2.49
N GLY A 75 -31.91 24.29 -1.38
CA GLY A 75 -32.30 23.14 -0.56
C GLY A 75 -31.18 22.45 0.25
N SER A 76 -29.95 22.40 -0.25
CA SER A 76 -28.85 21.63 0.34
C SER A 76 -28.11 22.38 1.45
N ASP A 77 -27.92 23.70 1.31
CA ASP A 77 -27.26 24.53 2.33
C ASP A 77 -28.07 24.61 3.62
N GLN A 78 -29.40 24.66 3.48
CA GLN A 78 -30.32 24.69 4.61
C GLN A 78 -30.40 23.34 5.34
N ALA A 79 -30.18 22.23 4.62
CA ALA A 79 -30.09 20.91 5.21
C ALA A 79 -28.77 20.75 5.99
N LEU A 80 -27.65 21.20 5.43
CA LEU A 80 -26.34 21.17 6.06
C LEU A 80 -26.29 22.05 7.32
N LYS A 81 -26.91 23.23 7.26
CA LYS A 81 -27.05 24.11 8.44
C LYS A 81 -27.86 23.44 9.56
N LYS A 82 -29.00 22.84 9.25
CA LYS A 82 -29.81 22.08 10.23
C LYS A 82 -29.05 20.90 10.84
N LEU A 83 -28.19 20.26 10.05
CA LEU A 83 -27.31 19.19 10.51
C LEU A 83 -26.25 19.69 11.49
N CYS A 84 -25.60 20.82 11.20
CA CYS A 84 -24.67 21.49 12.11
C CYS A 84 -25.34 21.88 13.43
N GLU A 85 -26.48 22.57 13.37
CA GLU A 85 -27.27 22.97 14.55
C GLU A 85 -27.67 21.77 15.43
N GLY A 86 -28.10 20.67 14.79
CA GLY A 86 -28.47 19.42 15.46
C GLY A 86 -27.31 18.80 16.23
N CYS A 87 -26.12 18.80 15.65
CA CYS A 87 -24.94 18.21 16.29
C CYS A 87 -24.34 19.10 17.37
N GLN A 88 -24.35 20.43 17.20
CA GLN A 88 -24.00 21.34 18.29
C GLN A 88 -24.91 21.14 19.51
N SER A 89 -26.22 20.99 19.29
CA SER A 89 -27.20 20.74 20.36
C SER A 89 -26.91 19.42 21.09
N LEU A 90 -26.57 18.37 20.35
CA LEU A 90 -26.21 17.07 20.90
C LEU A 90 -24.91 17.13 21.71
N SER A 91 -23.86 17.75 21.17
CA SER A 91 -22.56 17.94 21.85
C SER A 91 -22.70 18.77 23.14
N LYS A 92 -23.47 19.87 23.12
CA LYS A 92 -23.79 20.68 24.30
C LYS A 92 -24.55 19.86 25.37
N THR A 93 -25.44 18.97 24.94
CA THR A 93 -26.18 18.08 25.83
C THR A 93 -25.27 17.03 26.48
N MET A 94 -24.29 16.50 25.74
CA MET A 94 -23.31 15.55 26.26
C MET A 94 -22.36 16.21 27.27
N LEU A 95 -21.81 17.39 26.97
CA LEU A 95 -20.96 18.16 27.89
C LEU A 95 -21.66 18.42 29.23
N LYS A 96 -22.90 18.93 29.21
CA LYS A 96 -23.70 19.17 30.43
C LYS A 96 -23.92 17.92 31.27
N ARG A 97 -23.94 16.72 30.65
CA ARG A 97 -24.13 15.46 31.36
C ARG A 97 -22.81 14.90 31.89
N LEU A 98 -21.70 15.04 31.15
CA LEU A 98 -20.35 14.71 31.62
C LEU A 98 -19.94 15.56 32.82
N GLU A 99 -20.28 16.86 32.82
CA GLU A 99 -20.06 17.75 33.97
C GLU A 99 -20.83 17.30 35.23
N LYS A 100 -22.06 16.80 35.09
CA LYS A 100 -22.85 16.27 36.22
C LYS A 100 -22.27 14.98 36.82
N LEU A 101 -21.61 14.15 36.01
CA LEU A 101 -20.90 12.95 36.49
C LEU A 101 -19.71 13.32 37.38
N LYS A 102 -19.01 14.42 37.06
CA LYS A 102 -17.88 14.96 37.82
C LYS A 102 -18.30 15.47 39.21
N ILE A 103 -19.50 16.04 39.33
CA ILE A 103 -20.05 16.58 40.59
C ILE A 103 -20.44 15.46 41.57
N GLN A 104 -20.85 14.29 41.09
CA GLN A 104 -21.23 13.16 41.95
C GLN A 104 -20.03 12.41 42.54
N ASP A 105 -18.87 12.43 41.87
CA ASP A 105 -17.63 11.79 42.32
C ASP A 105 -17.00 12.50 43.55
N GLY A 106 -17.31 13.79 43.74
CA GLY A 106 -16.86 14.59 44.89
C GLY A 106 -17.73 14.44 46.17
N ALA A 107 -18.92 13.83 46.08
CA ALA A 107 -19.92 13.86 47.13
C ALA A 107 -20.05 12.53 47.89
N GLY A 108 -18.96 11.98 48.43
CA GLY A 108 -18.89 11.00 49.54
C GLY A 108 -19.74 9.70 49.51
N LYS A 109 -20.60 9.47 48.51
CA LYS A 109 -21.46 8.30 48.38
C LYS A 109 -20.88 7.42 47.28
N ARG A 110 -20.41 6.23 47.67
CA ARG A 110 -19.89 5.17 46.78
C ARG A 110 -21.00 4.54 45.94
N THR A 111 -21.58 5.29 45.00
CA THR A 111 -22.28 4.72 43.85
C THR A 111 -21.25 4.44 42.77
N THR A 112 -21.18 3.19 42.30
CA THR A 112 -20.25 2.82 41.22
C THR A 112 -20.51 3.69 39.98
N LEU A 113 -19.46 4.10 39.26
CA LEU A 113 -19.56 4.95 38.06
C LEU A 113 -20.58 4.37 37.05
N LYS A 114 -20.67 3.05 36.97
CA LYS A 114 -21.66 2.30 36.19
C LYS A 114 -23.11 2.56 36.61
N GLN A 115 -23.39 2.69 37.90
CA GLN A 115 -24.71 3.10 38.40
C GLN A 115 -25.01 4.56 38.07
N ALA A 116 -24.04 5.46 38.23
CA ALA A 116 -24.22 6.88 37.88
C ALA A 116 -24.52 7.08 36.38
N VAL A 117 -23.77 6.40 35.50
CA VAL A 117 -24.00 6.40 34.05
C VAL A 117 -25.35 5.76 33.69
N LYS A 118 -25.73 4.63 34.30
CA LYS A 118 -27.01 3.95 34.05
C LYS A 118 -28.23 4.71 34.60
N THR A 119 -28.04 5.55 35.62
CA THR A 119 -29.07 6.47 36.14
C THR A 119 -29.19 7.73 35.27
N MET A 120 -28.13 8.13 34.57
CA MET A 120 -28.10 9.32 33.70
C MET A 120 -28.44 9.05 32.23
N TRP A 121 -28.25 7.82 31.75
CA TRP A 121 -28.62 7.38 30.40
C TRP A 121 -29.38 6.07 30.43
N SER A 122 -30.63 6.10 29.96
CA SER A 122 -31.33 4.86 29.64
C SER A 122 -30.78 4.24 28.36
N GLN A 123 -30.79 2.91 28.26
CA GLN A 123 -30.44 2.19 27.02
C GLN A 123 -31.25 2.70 25.81
N LYS A 124 -32.47 3.20 26.05
CA LYS A 124 -33.36 3.80 25.05
C LYS A 124 -32.84 5.15 24.54
N GLU A 125 -32.35 6.03 25.42
CA GLU A 125 -31.78 7.32 25.03
C GLU A 125 -30.46 7.16 24.27
N ILE A 126 -29.59 6.24 24.69
CA ILE A 126 -28.35 5.93 23.95
C ILE A 126 -28.69 5.42 22.55
N GLY A 127 -29.69 4.55 22.44
CA GLY A 127 -30.20 4.08 21.15
C GLY A 127 -30.79 5.20 20.27
N GLN A 128 -31.48 6.18 20.88
CA GLN A 128 -32.02 7.34 20.15
C GLN A 128 -30.93 8.27 19.63
N ILE A 129 -29.92 8.55 20.47
CA ILE A 129 -28.75 9.35 20.09
C ILE A 129 -27.99 8.68 18.95
N ALA A 130 -27.79 7.36 19.04
CA ALA A 130 -27.15 6.57 18.00
C ALA A 130 -27.93 6.60 16.67
N ALA A 131 -29.25 6.47 16.74
CA ALA A 131 -30.11 6.53 15.55
C ALA A 131 -30.10 7.92 14.89
N GLN A 132 -30.07 8.99 15.69
CA GLN A 132 -29.96 10.35 15.19
C GLN A 132 -28.60 10.62 14.55
N LEU A 133 -27.50 10.20 15.18
CA LEU A 133 -26.15 10.31 14.61
C LEU A 133 -25.99 9.52 13.32
N ALA A 134 -26.52 8.30 13.26
CA ALA A 134 -26.51 7.50 12.02
C ALA A 134 -27.33 8.15 10.90
N THR A 135 -28.41 8.86 11.25
CA THR A 135 -29.22 9.62 10.28
C THR A 135 -28.44 10.83 9.77
N TYR A 136 -27.77 11.57 10.65
CA TYR A 136 -26.94 12.71 10.29
C TYR A 136 -25.74 12.31 9.43
N GLN A 137 -25.07 11.20 9.77
CA GLN A 137 -24.01 10.61 8.97
C GLN A 137 -24.47 10.33 7.54
N ARG A 138 -25.60 9.62 7.37
CA ARG A 138 -26.11 9.25 6.04
C ARG A 138 -26.50 10.46 5.20
N GLN A 139 -27.05 11.50 5.83
CA GLN A 139 -27.37 12.76 5.15
C GLN A 139 -26.11 13.52 4.75
N MET A 140 -25.08 13.53 5.60
CA MET A 140 -23.79 14.16 5.31
C MET A 140 -22.98 13.44 4.22
N GLU A 141 -22.96 12.11 4.21
CA GLU A 141 -22.36 11.30 3.13
C GLU A 141 -22.98 11.65 1.77
N THR A 142 -24.29 11.89 1.73
CA THR A 142 -24.99 12.31 0.51
C THR A 142 -24.55 13.70 0.06
N HIS A 143 -24.38 14.65 0.99
CA HIS A 143 -23.91 16.00 0.66
C HIS A 143 -22.44 16.02 0.21
N VAL A 144 -21.59 15.19 0.80
CA VAL A 144 -20.18 15.01 0.38
C VAL A 144 -20.12 14.46 -1.04
N LEU A 145 -20.92 13.45 -1.36
CA LEU A 145 -21.00 12.90 -2.72
C LEU A 145 -21.47 13.95 -3.75
N VAL A 146 -22.44 14.79 -3.39
CA VAL A 146 -22.88 15.88 -4.28
C VAL A 146 -21.78 16.94 -4.47
N ALA A 147 -21.06 17.31 -3.41
CA ALA A 147 -19.93 18.24 -3.49
C ALA A 147 -18.79 17.69 -4.35
N PHE A 148 -18.44 16.41 -4.19
CA PHE A 148 -17.44 15.72 -5.02
C PHE A 148 -17.84 15.68 -6.49
N ASN A 149 -19.10 15.38 -6.82
CA ASN A 149 -19.56 15.34 -8.21
C ASN A 149 -19.48 16.72 -8.91
N VAL A 150 -19.74 17.80 -8.16
CA VAL A 150 -19.61 19.18 -8.68
C VAL A 150 -18.15 19.54 -8.89
N PHE A 151 -17.27 19.17 -7.95
CA PHE A 151 -15.83 19.37 -8.04
C PHE A 151 -15.21 18.59 -9.21
N ASP A 152 -15.58 17.32 -9.37
CA ASP A 152 -15.14 16.46 -10.46
C ASP A 152 -15.54 17.05 -11.83
N SER A 153 -16.77 17.53 -11.96
CA SER A 153 -17.24 18.23 -13.17
C SER A 153 -16.41 19.50 -13.49
N ALA A 154 -16.04 20.28 -12.48
CA ALA A 154 -15.22 21.48 -12.65
C ALA A 154 -13.76 21.15 -13.05
N ILE A 155 -13.16 20.13 -12.44
CA ILE A 155 -11.81 19.65 -12.81
C ILE A 155 -11.80 19.11 -14.24
N ASN A 156 -12.81 18.32 -14.61
CA ASN A 156 -12.90 17.75 -15.95
C ASN A 156 -13.03 18.84 -17.03
N ALA A 157 -13.78 19.91 -16.75
CA ALA A 157 -13.87 21.07 -17.64
C ALA A 157 -12.52 21.79 -17.82
N GLN A 158 -11.79 22.04 -16.73
CA GLN A 158 -10.46 22.68 -16.79
C GLN A 158 -9.41 21.79 -17.47
N THR A 159 -9.45 20.48 -17.23
CA THR A 159 -8.54 19.51 -17.84
C THR A 159 -8.72 19.45 -19.36
N LEU A 160 -9.96 19.53 -19.84
CA LEU A 160 -10.28 19.57 -21.27
C LEU A 160 -9.73 20.84 -21.96
N GLU A 161 -9.84 21.99 -21.29
CA GLU A 161 -9.31 23.27 -21.79
C GLU A 161 -7.78 23.26 -21.86
N ILE A 162 -7.11 22.75 -20.81
CA ILE A 162 -5.65 22.58 -20.78
C ILE A 162 -5.17 21.61 -21.87
N THR A 163 -5.87 20.50 -22.07
CA THR A 163 -5.53 19.50 -23.10
C THR A 163 -5.64 20.11 -24.49
N THR A 164 -6.65 20.94 -24.72
CA THR A 164 -6.86 21.64 -25.99
C THR A 164 -5.75 22.66 -26.25
N LEU A 165 -5.42 23.49 -25.25
CA LEU A 165 -4.31 24.44 -25.32
C LEU A 165 -2.94 23.75 -25.54
N HIS A 166 -2.74 22.59 -24.92
CA HIS A 166 -1.53 21.79 -25.11
C HIS A 166 -1.42 21.27 -26.55
N ALA A 167 -2.52 20.76 -27.12
CA ALA A 167 -2.56 20.30 -28.50
C ALA A 167 -2.30 21.44 -29.50
N GLU A 168 -2.86 22.63 -29.27
CA GLU A 168 -2.58 23.83 -30.08
C GLU A 168 -1.11 24.23 -30.00
N THR A 169 -0.53 24.23 -28.79
CA THR A 169 0.88 24.56 -28.57
C THR A 169 1.81 23.56 -29.28
N GLN A 170 1.52 22.25 -29.20
CA GLN A 170 2.28 21.23 -29.91
C GLN A 170 2.24 21.43 -31.44
N ASN A 171 1.08 21.76 -32.00
CA ASN A 171 0.95 22.05 -33.43
C ASN A 171 1.76 23.27 -33.87
N ILE A 172 1.81 24.33 -33.04
CA ILE A 172 2.63 25.51 -33.31
C ILE A 172 4.12 25.14 -33.31
N VAL A 173 4.58 24.37 -32.31
CA VAL A 173 5.98 23.94 -32.21
C VAL A 173 6.38 23.06 -33.41
N ILE A 174 5.53 22.13 -33.83
CA ILE A 174 5.79 21.27 -35.00
C ILE A 174 5.89 22.13 -36.27
N ASN A 175 4.98 23.09 -36.47
CA ASN A 175 4.99 23.96 -37.63
C ASN A 175 6.24 24.85 -37.69
N GLU A 176 6.67 25.42 -36.56
CA GLU A 176 7.92 26.21 -36.51
C GLU A 176 9.16 25.35 -36.72
N HIS A 177 9.15 24.10 -36.24
CA HIS A 177 10.23 23.15 -36.48
C HIS A 177 10.36 22.82 -37.98
N GLU A 178 9.26 22.54 -38.66
CA GLU A 178 9.23 22.30 -40.11
C GLU A 178 9.64 23.53 -40.93
N ARG A 179 9.23 24.72 -40.49
CA ARG A 179 9.65 25.99 -41.10
C ARG A 179 11.16 26.19 -40.98
N THR A 180 11.71 25.97 -39.78
CA THR A 180 13.15 26.08 -39.50
C THR A 180 13.95 25.05 -40.31
N ARG A 181 13.45 23.81 -40.40
CA ARG A 181 14.02 22.74 -41.22
C ARG A 181 14.09 23.12 -42.70
N THR A 182 13.03 23.70 -43.23
CA THR A 182 12.96 24.14 -44.63
C THR A 182 13.98 25.24 -44.92
N VAL A 183 14.14 26.22 -44.02
CA VAL A 183 15.13 27.29 -44.15
C VAL A 183 16.57 26.75 -44.10
N LEU A 184 16.85 25.78 -43.22
CA LEU A 184 18.16 25.13 -43.13
C LEU A 184 18.49 24.32 -44.38
N LEU A 185 17.53 23.56 -44.93
CA LEU A 185 17.71 22.82 -46.17
C LEU A 185 17.98 23.74 -47.36
N ALA A 186 17.25 24.86 -47.46
CA ALA A 186 17.50 25.88 -48.49
C ALA A 186 18.86 26.58 -48.34
N ALA A 187 19.37 26.73 -47.12
CA ALA A 187 20.72 27.25 -46.87
C ALA A 187 21.81 26.26 -47.27
N VAL A 188 21.57 24.96 -47.10
CA VAL A 188 22.49 23.88 -47.51
C VAL A 188 22.54 23.74 -49.03
N GLU A 189 21.42 23.88 -49.75
CA GLU A 189 21.37 23.83 -51.21
C GLU A 189 22.06 25.02 -51.90
N ASN A 190 22.13 26.18 -51.24
CA ASN A 190 22.81 27.37 -51.77
C ASN A 190 24.35 27.32 -51.65
N ILE A 191 24.91 26.29 -51.03
CA ILE A 191 26.36 26.05 -51.00
C ILE A 191 26.75 25.22 -52.23
N GLY A 192 26.87 25.88 -53.38
CA GLY A 192 27.43 25.30 -54.60
C GLY A 192 28.91 24.89 -54.46
N PRO A 193 29.46 24.10 -55.39
CA PRO A 193 30.75 23.42 -55.25
C PRO A 193 31.91 24.38 -55.56
N LYS A 194 32.28 25.25 -54.64
CA LYS A 194 33.57 25.97 -54.63
C LYS A 194 33.76 26.68 -53.28
N GLY A 195 34.52 26.04 -52.40
CA GLY A 195 34.94 26.63 -51.12
C GLY A 195 35.45 25.55 -50.19
N SER A 196 36.77 25.32 -50.21
CA SER A 196 37.59 24.71 -49.16
C SER A 196 36.95 23.58 -48.32
N ARG A 197 37.34 22.35 -48.64
CA ARG A 197 37.13 21.17 -47.77
C ARG A 197 37.47 21.51 -46.31
N PRO A 198 36.52 21.37 -45.36
CA PRO A 198 36.90 20.91 -44.04
C PRO A 198 37.27 19.44 -44.19
N SER A 199 38.56 19.15 -44.07
CA SER A 199 39.07 17.80 -43.88
C SER A 199 38.51 17.22 -42.59
N ASN A 200 37.39 16.51 -42.70
CA ASN A 200 37.07 15.25 -42.05
C ASN A 200 35.54 15.09 -42.01
N PRO A 201 34.97 14.06 -42.67
CA PRO A 201 33.73 13.51 -42.15
C PRO A 201 34.10 12.95 -40.77
N ARG A 202 33.82 13.71 -39.71
CA ARG A 202 33.71 13.12 -38.37
C ARG A 202 32.61 12.08 -38.49
N THR A 203 33.01 10.85 -38.78
CA THR A 203 32.47 9.69 -38.09
C THR A 203 32.32 10.13 -36.65
N MET A 204 31.08 10.39 -36.25
CA MET A 204 30.71 10.69 -34.88
C MET A 204 31.00 9.40 -34.10
N TYR A 205 32.28 9.18 -33.82
CA TYR A 205 32.71 8.27 -32.78
C TYR A 205 32.01 8.79 -31.54
N GLN A 206 30.95 8.10 -31.14
CA GLN A 206 30.40 8.19 -29.80
C GLN A 206 31.61 8.17 -28.87
N SER A 207 31.91 9.27 -28.18
CA SER A 207 32.96 9.17 -27.18
C SER A 207 32.42 8.18 -26.15
N PRO A 208 33.11 7.07 -25.87
CA PRO A 208 32.61 6.07 -24.92
C PRO A 208 32.28 6.70 -23.57
N GLU A 209 32.98 7.80 -23.24
CA GLU A 209 32.77 8.62 -22.05
C GLU A 209 31.40 9.32 -22.04
N LEU A 210 30.98 9.98 -23.12
CA LEU A 210 29.66 10.66 -23.16
C LEU A 210 28.51 9.65 -23.11
N VAL A 211 28.65 8.51 -23.79
CA VAL A 211 27.68 7.40 -23.72
C VAL A 211 27.54 6.92 -22.28
N GLN A 212 28.67 6.62 -21.61
CA GLN A 212 28.65 6.16 -20.23
C GLN A 212 28.08 7.20 -19.25
N GLN A 213 28.36 8.49 -19.47
CA GLN A 213 27.81 9.57 -18.66
C GLN A 213 26.28 9.67 -18.81
N ALA A 214 25.78 9.68 -20.04
CA ALA A 214 24.34 9.71 -20.31
C ALA A 214 23.63 8.48 -19.70
N GLN A 215 24.16 7.27 -19.94
CA GLN A 215 23.64 6.05 -19.32
C GLN A 215 23.59 6.15 -17.80
N SER A 216 24.66 6.68 -17.17
CA SER A 216 24.74 6.80 -15.72
C SER A 216 23.76 7.82 -15.14
N ARG A 217 23.51 8.93 -15.85
CA ARG A 217 22.55 9.97 -15.42
C ARG A 217 21.11 9.47 -15.52
N ILE A 218 20.74 8.83 -16.62
CA ILE A 218 19.41 8.22 -16.79
C ILE A 218 19.15 7.13 -15.75
N LEU A 219 20.12 6.25 -15.51
CA LEU A 219 19.99 5.24 -14.45
C LEU A 219 19.84 5.91 -13.08
N ARG A 220 20.62 6.96 -12.81
CA ARG A 220 20.51 7.70 -11.55
C ARG A 220 19.13 8.35 -11.37
N SER A 221 18.52 8.87 -12.43
CA SER A 221 17.20 9.51 -12.35
C SER A 221 16.08 8.50 -12.10
N LEU A 222 16.18 7.29 -12.66
CA LEU A 222 15.24 6.20 -12.36
C LEU A 222 15.30 5.78 -10.89
N ARG A 223 16.49 5.79 -10.29
CA ARG A 223 16.71 5.40 -8.89
C ARG A 223 16.10 6.41 -7.91
N TYR A 224 15.35 5.93 -6.93
CA TYR A 224 14.92 6.69 -5.75
C TYR A 224 15.60 6.15 -4.49
N SER A 225 15.65 6.95 -3.42
CA SER A 225 16.44 6.66 -2.21
C SER A 225 16.01 5.39 -1.48
N SER A 226 14.70 5.15 -1.38
CA SER A 226 14.08 4.04 -0.63
C SER A 226 13.90 2.74 -1.45
N ILE A 227 14.49 2.64 -2.65
CA ILE A 227 14.29 1.54 -3.62
C ILE A 227 14.59 0.14 -3.07
N SER A 228 15.58 0.02 -2.17
CA SER A 228 16.04 -1.24 -1.57
C SER A 228 15.47 -1.49 -0.17
N GLU A 229 14.96 -0.44 0.47
CA GLU A 229 14.74 -0.39 1.92
C GLU A 229 13.73 -1.44 2.37
N ARG A 230 12.57 -1.51 1.69
CA ARG A 230 11.53 -2.47 2.05
C ARG A 230 12.04 -3.90 1.97
N TYR A 231 12.74 -4.27 0.88
CA TYR A 231 13.33 -5.59 0.71
C TYR A 231 14.32 -5.92 1.84
N GLU A 232 15.16 -4.97 2.23
CA GLU A 232 16.16 -5.14 3.29
C GLU A 232 15.50 -5.38 4.66
N GLN A 233 14.43 -4.63 4.97
CA GLN A 233 13.67 -4.75 6.22
C GLN A 233 12.92 -6.08 6.37
N VAL A 234 12.53 -6.74 5.27
CA VAL A 234 11.88 -8.06 5.36
C VAL A 234 12.82 -9.06 6.05
N PRO A 235 12.40 -9.75 7.12
CA PRO A 235 13.24 -10.75 7.79
C PRO A 235 13.65 -11.87 6.84
N LYS A 236 14.83 -12.47 7.08
CA LYS A 236 15.20 -13.72 6.40
C LYS A 236 14.36 -14.87 6.96
N ALA A 237 14.01 -15.82 6.10
CA ALA A 237 13.36 -17.05 6.54
C ALA A 237 14.22 -17.81 7.56
N HIS A 238 13.57 -18.53 8.47
CA HIS A 238 14.29 -19.42 9.39
C HIS A 238 14.90 -20.57 8.58
N SER A 239 16.09 -21.05 8.94
CA SER A 239 16.88 -22.00 8.15
C SER A 239 16.19 -23.34 7.85
N SER A 240 15.14 -23.67 8.59
CA SER A 240 14.38 -24.92 8.50
C SER A 240 12.98 -24.75 7.88
N THR A 241 12.68 -23.59 7.28
CA THR A 241 11.34 -23.23 6.78
C THR A 241 11.31 -23.01 5.27
N PHE A 242 10.12 -23.17 4.65
CA PHE A 242 9.83 -22.98 3.23
C PHE A 242 10.50 -23.92 2.22
N GLU A 243 11.32 -24.88 2.64
CA GLU A 243 11.97 -25.86 1.73
C GLU A 243 10.96 -26.63 0.86
N TRP A 244 9.77 -26.91 1.42
CA TRP A 244 8.67 -27.61 0.76
C TRP A 244 8.19 -26.94 -0.55
N ILE A 245 8.46 -25.64 -0.75
CA ILE A 245 8.01 -24.92 -1.97
C ILE A 245 8.69 -25.44 -3.24
N PHE A 246 9.87 -26.05 -3.11
CA PHE A 246 10.63 -26.63 -4.21
C PHE A 246 10.38 -28.14 -4.38
N GLU A 247 9.48 -28.71 -3.59
CA GLU A 247 9.10 -30.12 -3.62
C GLU A 247 7.75 -30.29 -4.33
N ASP A 248 7.49 -31.51 -4.82
CA ASP A 248 6.19 -31.82 -5.40
C ASP A 248 5.13 -31.89 -4.29
N PRO A 249 3.91 -31.33 -4.48
CA PRO A 249 2.86 -31.40 -3.48
C PRO A 249 2.52 -32.87 -3.16
N ASN A 250 2.46 -33.20 -1.86
CA ASN A 250 2.04 -34.53 -1.42
C ASN A 250 0.54 -34.73 -1.70
N GLU A 251 0.13 -35.94 -2.09
CA GLU A 251 -1.26 -36.29 -2.41
C GLU A 251 -2.26 -36.04 -1.25
N GLY A 252 -1.78 -35.92 -0.01
CA GLY A 252 -2.60 -35.67 1.19
C GLY A 252 -2.68 -34.21 1.66
N ASP A 253 -1.82 -33.32 1.15
CA ASP A 253 -1.88 -31.90 1.48
C ASP A 253 -2.82 -31.17 0.50
N ARG A 254 -3.55 -30.16 0.97
CA ARG A 254 -4.49 -29.38 0.13
C ARG A 254 -3.79 -29.01 -1.19
N PRO A 255 -4.34 -29.31 -2.38
CA PRO A 255 -3.59 -29.21 -3.62
C PRO A 255 -3.30 -27.74 -3.93
N TRP A 256 -2.07 -27.29 -3.64
CA TRP A 256 -1.57 -26.04 -4.22
C TRP A 256 -0.97 -26.35 -5.59
N SER A 257 -0.95 -25.33 -6.45
CA SER A 257 -0.34 -25.48 -7.77
C SER A 257 1.16 -25.67 -7.61
N ASN A 258 1.74 -26.72 -8.20
CA ASN A 258 3.16 -27.02 -8.04
C ASN A 258 4.04 -25.83 -8.50
N PHE A 259 4.72 -25.19 -7.55
CA PHE A 259 5.53 -24.00 -7.79
C PHE A 259 6.80 -24.32 -8.58
N LYS A 260 7.43 -25.48 -8.32
CA LYS A 260 8.58 -25.96 -9.07
C LYS A 260 8.23 -26.13 -10.56
N ASN A 261 7.10 -26.77 -10.88
CA ASN A 261 6.64 -26.92 -12.26
C ASN A 261 6.38 -25.56 -12.92
N TRP A 262 5.84 -24.60 -12.17
CA TRP A 262 5.69 -23.23 -12.67
C TRP A 262 7.03 -22.53 -12.89
N LEU A 263 8.09 -22.78 -12.13
CA LEU A 263 9.41 -22.22 -12.45
C LEU A 263 9.99 -22.83 -13.73
N GLU A 264 9.84 -24.14 -13.90
CA GLU A 264 10.42 -24.90 -15.02
C GLU A 264 9.65 -24.71 -16.34
N SER A 265 8.36 -24.37 -16.29
CA SER A 265 7.48 -24.36 -17.48
C SER A 265 6.43 -23.24 -17.47
N GLY A 266 5.96 -22.83 -18.66
CA GLY A 266 4.90 -21.81 -18.86
C GLY A 266 5.40 -20.35 -18.91
N ASP A 267 4.55 -19.41 -19.30
CA ASP A 267 4.81 -17.95 -19.33
C ASP A 267 3.60 -17.22 -18.71
N THR A 268 3.43 -17.28 -17.38
CA THR A 268 2.22 -16.75 -16.71
C THR A 268 2.48 -16.24 -15.29
N ILE A 269 1.41 -15.74 -14.65
CA ILE A 269 1.34 -15.43 -13.22
C ILE A 269 1.38 -16.71 -12.37
N TYR A 270 1.99 -16.62 -11.19
CA TYR A 270 1.77 -17.47 -10.03
C TYR A 270 1.36 -16.61 -8.85
N TRP A 271 0.22 -16.89 -8.24
CA TRP A 271 -0.34 -16.06 -7.18
C TRP A 271 -0.19 -16.70 -5.80
N LEU A 272 0.61 -16.04 -4.94
CA LEU A 272 0.80 -16.38 -3.55
C LEU A 272 -0.13 -15.55 -2.67
N ASN A 273 -1.20 -16.17 -2.17
CA ASN A 273 -2.12 -15.50 -1.27
C ASN A 273 -1.97 -15.95 0.17
N GLY A 274 -2.45 -15.11 1.09
CA GLY A 274 -2.60 -15.51 2.48
C GLY A 274 -2.91 -14.40 3.45
N LYS A 275 -3.22 -14.80 4.69
CA LYS A 275 -3.57 -13.90 5.80
C LYS A 275 -2.46 -12.88 6.10
N ALA A 276 -2.82 -11.80 6.80
CA ALA A 276 -1.82 -10.91 7.38
C ALA A 276 -0.91 -11.71 8.33
N GLY A 277 0.40 -11.41 8.32
CA GLY A 277 1.37 -12.08 9.19
C GLY A 277 1.64 -13.57 8.90
N SER A 278 1.13 -14.14 7.80
CA SER A 278 1.42 -15.55 7.43
C SER A 278 2.82 -15.79 6.87
N GLY A 279 3.59 -14.73 6.60
CA GLY A 279 4.97 -14.83 6.10
C GLY A 279 5.15 -14.64 4.59
N LYS A 280 4.17 -14.07 3.87
CA LYS A 280 4.22 -13.85 2.41
C LYS A 280 5.49 -13.12 1.96
N SER A 281 5.78 -11.95 2.54
CA SER A 281 6.99 -11.18 2.21
C SER A 281 8.27 -11.95 2.50
N THR A 282 8.31 -12.69 3.62
CA THR A 282 9.45 -13.54 3.98
C THR A 282 9.66 -14.64 2.93
N LEU A 283 8.58 -15.26 2.46
CA LEU A 283 8.64 -16.26 1.39
C LEU A 283 9.04 -15.63 0.04
N MET A 284 8.52 -14.45 -0.32
CA MET A 284 8.97 -13.74 -1.53
C MET A 284 10.46 -13.42 -1.51
N LYS A 285 10.97 -12.92 -0.37
CA LYS A 285 12.40 -12.68 -0.18
C LYS A 285 13.21 -13.97 -0.25
N TYR A 286 12.71 -15.05 0.35
CA TYR A 286 13.33 -16.37 0.26
C TYR A 286 13.43 -16.82 -1.20
N LEU A 287 12.32 -16.82 -1.95
CA LEU A 287 12.27 -17.25 -3.35
C LEU A 287 13.17 -16.43 -4.26
N TYR A 288 13.15 -15.10 -4.15
CA TYR A 288 14.03 -14.22 -4.94
C TYR A 288 15.52 -14.44 -4.64
N GLY A 289 15.85 -14.68 -3.38
CA GLY A 289 17.23 -14.88 -2.92
C GLY A 289 17.79 -16.28 -3.19
N HIS A 290 16.93 -17.31 -3.27
CA HIS A 290 17.36 -18.71 -3.26
C HIS A 290 18.03 -19.16 -4.57
N SER A 291 19.07 -19.99 -4.47
CA SER A 291 19.79 -20.52 -5.65
C SER A 291 18.92 -21.44 -6.50
N ARG A 292 18.14 -22.33 -5.85
CA ARG A 292 17.23 -23.27 -6.54
C ARG A 292 16.23 -22.56 -7.45
N THR A 293 15.73 -21.37 -7.07
CA THR A 293 14.86 -20.58 -7.94
C THR A 293 15.52 -20.29 -9.28
N ARG A 294 16.78 -19.84 -9.27
CA ARG A 294 17.53 -19.57 -10.50
C ARG A 294 17.83 -20.84 -11.27
N GLU A 295 18.12 -21.94 -10.60
CA GLU A 295 18.38 -23.24 -11.23
C GLU A 295 17.15 -23.78 -11.95
N LEU A 296 15.98 -23.73 -11.30
CA LEU A 296 14.70 -24.19 -11.84
C LEU A 296 14.16 -23.30 -12.95
N LEU A 297 14.58 -22.02 -13.01
CA LEU A 297 14.26 -21.12 -14.13
C LEU A 297 15.13 -21.36 -15.37
N LYS A 298 16.28 -22.07 -15.27
CA LYS A 298 17.15 -22.31 -16.42
C LYS A 298 16.48 -23.14 -17.53
N PRO A 299 15.78 -24.25 -17.24
CA PRO A 299 15.03 -24.98 -18.25
C PRO A 299 14.04 -24.08 -19.01
N TRP A 300 13.35 -23.21 -18.27
CA TRP A 300 12.40 -22.26 -18.85
C TRP A 300 13.07 -21.18 -19.72
N SER A 301 14.19 -20.62 -19.26
CA SER A 301 14.91 -19.61 -20.04
C SER A 301 15.59 -20.19 -21.27
N GLY A 302 15.93 -21.49 -21.24
CA GLY A 302 16.66 -22.17 -22.29
C GLY A 302 17.98 -21.43 -22.59
N PRO A 303 18.31 -21.16 -23.86
CA PRO A 303 19.52 -20.45 -24.24
C PRO A 303 19.44 -18.92 -24.05
N LEU A 304 18.27 -18.38 -23.71
CA LEU A 304 18.05 -16.93 -23.63
C LEU A 304 18.57 -16.38 -22.30
N ALA A 305 18.91 -15.09 -22.30
CA ALA A 305 19.35 -14.42 -21.09
C ALA A 305 18.19 -14.36 -20.07
N LEU A 306 18.42 -14.84 -18.85
CA LEU A 306 17.44 -14.81 -17.75
C LEU A 306 17.70 -13.60 -16.84
N HIS A 307 16.66 -12.80 -16.62
CA HIS A 307 16.67 -11.71 -15.64
C HIS A 307 15.63 -11.97 -14.56
N VAL A 308 16.07 -11.94 -13.31
CA VAL A 308 15.20 -12.04 -12.14
C VAL A 308 15.25 -10.70 -11.43
N ALA A 309 14.07 -10.10 -11.21
CA ALA A 309 13.91 -8.81 -10.55
C ALA A 309 12.82 -8.93 -9.48
N ALA A 310 12.86 -8.05 -8.48
CA ALA A 310 11.86 -8.03 -7.43
C ALA A 310 11.46 -6.64 -6.99
N PHE A 311 10.22 -6.51 -6.53
CA PHE A 311 9.68 -5.30 -5.95
C PHE A 311 8.80 -5.63 -4.75
N PHE A 312 8.89 -4.83 -3.69
CA PHE A 312 8.12 -5.04 -2.47
C PHE A 312 7.35 -3.77 -2.18
N PHE A 313 6.03 -3.84 -2.31
CA PHE A 313 5.17 -2.74 -1.92
C PHE A 313 5.24 -2.51 -0.41
N TRP A 314 5.06 -1.26 -0.02
CA TRP A 314 4.97 -0.88 1.38
C TRP A 314 4.02 0.27 1.61
N SER A 315 2.86 0.00 2.17
CA SER A 315 1.83 1.02 2.41
C SER A 315 2.25 2.08 3.42
N SER A 316 3.15 1.73 4.36
CA SER A 316 3.76 2.66 5.32
C SER A 316 5.07 3.30 4.81
N GLY A 317 5.44 3.04 3.56
CA GLY A 317 6.66 3.54 2.93
C GLY A 317 6.49 4.90 2.25
N THR A 318 7.47 5.26 1.41
CA THR A 318 7.40 6.46 0.56
C THR A 318 6.36 6.31 -0.54
N SER A 319 5.98 7.41 -1.21
CA SER A 319 5.03 7.38 -2.33
C SER A 319 5.47 6.43 -3.45
N GLU A 320 6.78 6.30 -3.71
CA GLU A 320 7.31 5.33 -4.67
C GLU A 320 7.10 3.89 -4.22
N GLN A 321 7.25 3.59 -2.92
CA GLN A 321 7.12 2.23 -2.41
C GLN A 321 5.68 1.70 -2.43
N LYS A 322 4.69 2.56 -2.64
CA LYS A 322 3.27 2.19 -2.72
C LYS A 322 2.61 2.48 -4.08
N SER A 323 3.36 2.92 -5.10
CA SER A 323 2.81 3.33 -6.40
C SER A 323 3.37 2.55 -7.59
N LEU A 324 2.63 2.58 -8.70
CA LEU A 324 3.04 1.97 -9.97
C LEU A 324 4.25 2.69 -10.58
N VAL A 325 4.37 3.99 -10.35
CA VAL A 325 5.55 4.79 -10.74
C VAL A 325 6.81 4.22 -10.09
N GLY A 326 6.79 3.98 -8.78
CA GLY A 326 7.94 3.42 -8.09
C GLY A 326 8.27 2.00 -8.51
N LEU A 327 7.26 1.15 -8.73
CA LEU A 327 7.43 -0.20 -9.30
C LEU A 327 8.17 -0.14 -10.65
N LEU A 328 7.65 0.63 -11.60
CA LEU A 328 8.22 0.70 -12.95
C LEU A 328 9.62 1.32 -12.96
N ARG A 329 9.85 2.37 -12.14
CA ARG A 329 11.18 2.96 -11.97
C ARG A 329 12.18 1.93 -11.43
N ALA A 330 11.80 1.17 -10.41
CA ALA A 330 12.67 0.18 -9.81
C ALA A 330 12.99 -0.97 -10.78
N LEU A 331 11.98 -1.48 -11.48
CA LEU A 331 12.17 -2.54 -12.48
C LEU A 331 13.03 -2.06 -13.65
N LEU A 332 12.74 -0.89 -14.23
CA LEU A 332 13.55 -0.32 -15.32
C LEU A 332 14.99 -0.05 -14.88
N HIS A 333 15.18 0.49 -13.67
CA HIS A 333 16.52 0.69 -13.11
C HIS A 333 17.29 -0.63 -13.00
N GLU A 334 16.69 -1.68 -12.42
CA GLU A 334 17.35 -2.98 -12.26
C GLU A 334 17.68 -3.63 -13.60
N LEU A 335 16.73 -3.58 -14.54
CA LEU A 335 16.84 -4.19 -15.86
C LEU A 335 17.86 -3.47 -16.76
N LEU A 336 17.78 -2.13 -16.85
CA LEU A 336 18.68 -1.32 -17.68
C LEU A 336 20.09 -1.21 -17.09
N SER A 337 20.25 -1.34 -15.77
CA SER A 337 21.59 -1.39 -15.16
C SER A 337 22.42 -2.57 -15.67
N LYS A 338 21.76 -3.68 -16.02
CA LYS A 338 22.39 -4.90 -16.58
C LYS A 338 22.51 -4.84 -18.11
N HIS A 339 21.63 -4.09 -18.78
CA HIS A 339 21.61 -3.91 -20.24
C HIS A 339 21.68 -2.45 -20.63
N LYS A 340 22.81 -1.79 -20.31
CA LYS A 340 22.99 -0.36 -20.54
C LYS A 340 22.86 0.02 -22.02
N ASP A 341 23.20 -0.90 -22.91
CA ASP A 341 23.10 -0.73 -24.36
C ASP A 341 21.65 -0.61 -24.85
N HIS A 342 20.68 -1.04 -24.05
CA HIS A 342 19.25 -0.91 -24.38
C HIS A 342 18.66 0.43 -23.94
N ILE A 343 19.38 1.26 -23.17
CA ILE A 343 18.85 2.54 -22.65
C ILE A 343 18.39 3.45 -23.81
N SER A 344 19.16 3.56 -24.89
CA SER A 344 18.81 4.41 -26.04
C SER A 344 17.59 3.91 -26.83
N ILE A 345 17.26 2.62 -26.73
CA ILE A 345 16.10 2.02 -27.40
C ILE A 345 14.85 2.17 -26.52
N VAL A 346 15.03 1.95 -25.22
CA VAL A 346 13.94 1.89 -24.22
C VAL A 346 13.51 3.29 -23.80
N LEU A 347 14.46 4.22 -23.68
CA LEU A 347 14.28 5.60 -23.24
C LEU A 347 14.89 6.58 -24.26
N PRO A 348 14.39 6.62 -25.51
CA PRO A 348 15.03 7.38 -26.58
C PRO A 348 14.99 8.89 -26.36
N GLU A 349 13.91 9.42 -25.77
CA GLU A 349 13.77 10.85 -25.47
C GLU A 349 14.79 11.28 -24.41
N GLN A 350 14.81 10.57 -23.27
CA GLN A 350 15.76 10.84 -22.19
C GLN A 350 17.21 10.60 -22.62
N TRP A 351 17.42 9.64 -23.53
CA TRP A 351 18.72 9.43 -24.16
C TRP A 351 19.15 10.63 -25.00
N MET A 352 18.25 11.18 -25.84
CA MET A 352 18.56 12.36 -26.64
C MET A 352 18.87 13.57 -25.77
N ASP A 353 18.09 13.83 -24.72
CA ASP A 353 18.30 14.98 -23.83
C ASP A 353 19.66 14.92 -23.14
N GLU A 354 20.03 13.74 -22.60
CA GLU A 354 21.30 13.57 -21.87
C GLU A 354 22.52 13.43 -22.77
N TYR A 355 22.36 12.86 -23.97
CA TYR A 355 23.47 12.63 -24.89
C TYR A 355 23.75 13.84 -25.80
N ALA A 356 22.71 14.58 -26.22
CA ALA A 356 22.85 15.71 -27.14
C ALA A 356 23.27 17.01 -26.45
N GLY A 357 22.99 17.16 -25.15
CA GLY A 357 23.49 18.22 -24.28
C GLY A 357 23.30 19.66 -24.79
N SER A 358 22.20 20.31 -24.41
CA SER A 358 22.22 21.76 -24.21
C SER A 358 22.89 22.07 -22.87
N GLU A 359 23.68 23.14 -22.78
CA GLU A 359 24.27 23.64 -21.53
C GLU A 359 23.22 24.10 -20.49
N GLU A 360 21.94 24.12 -20.88
CA GLU A 360 20.81 24.37 -19.99
C GLU A 360 20.25 23.05 -19.43
N GLU A 361 20.21 22.92 -18.10
CA GLU A 361 19.55 21.85 -17.35
C GLU A 361 18.02 21.89 -17.61
N THR A 362 17.57 21.38 -18.76
CA THR A 362 16.16 21.43 -19.17
C THR A 362 15.37 20.16 -18.88
N TRP A 363 16.04 19.02 -18.64
CA TRP A 363 15.31 17.79 -18.33
C TRP A 363 14.76 17.83 -16.90
N ASP A 364 13.45 17.99 -16.79
CA ASP A 364 12.72 17.67 -15.57
C ASP A 364 12.78 16.15 -15.36
N HIS A 365 13.64 15.73 -14.43
CA HIS A 365 13.89 14.33 -14.06
C HIS A 365 12.65 13.65 -13.41
N GLN A 366 11.47 14.23 -13.58
CA GLN A 366 10.19 13.69 -13.15
C GLN A 366 9.71 12.57 -14.07
N TRP A 367 9.61 11.39 -13.47
CA TRP A 367 9.10 10.17 -14.09
C TRP A 367 7.60 10.04 -13.87
N THR A 368 6.83 10.00 -14.95
CA THR A 368 5.38 9.78 -14.96
C THR A 368 5.04 8.41 -15.55
N LEU A 369 3.83 7.91 -15.31
CA LEU A 369 3.36 6.65 -15.91
C LEU A 369 3.35 6.71 -17.45
N GLU A 370 3.04 7.87 -18.03
CA GLU A 370 3.07 8.14 -19.47
C GLU A 370 4.44 7.89 -20.09
N LYS A 371 5.53 8.13 -19.35
CA LYS A 371 6.90 7.84 -19.79
C LYS A 371 7.29 6.38 -19.49
N LEU A 372 6.94 5.90 -18.30
CA LEU A 372 7.41 4.61 -17.77
C LEU A 372 6.72 3.40 -18.40
N ILE A 373 5.42 3.46 -18.65
CA ILE A 373 4.67 2.34 -19.23
C ILE A 373 5.18 2.03 -20.65
N PRO A 374 5.31 3.01 -21.57
CA PRO A 374 5.88 2.76 -22.89
C PRO A 374 7.33 2.27 -22.84
N ALA A 375 8.14 2.83 -21.93
CA ALA A 375 9.52 2.37 -21.74
C ALA A 375 9.56 0.90 -21.33
N PHE A 376 8.75 0.50 -20.34
CA PHE A 376 8.69 -0.88 -19.90
C PHE A 376 8.15 -1.82 -21.00
N HIS A 377 7.17 -1.37 -21.78
CA HIS A 377 6.69 -2.09 -22.96
C HIS A 377 7.76 -2.28 -24.04
N LYS A 378 8.59 -1.26 -24.30
CA LYS A 378 9.74 -1.38 -25.21
C LYS A 378 10.75 -2.38 -24.68
N PHE A 379 11.10 -2.31 -23.38
CA PHE A 379 12.06 -3.22 -22.76
C PHE A 379 11.60 -4.68 -22.86
N ARG A 380 10.32 -4.98 -22.55
CA ARG A 380 9.81 -6.36 -22.64
C ARG A 380 9.74 -6.90 -24.07
N SER A 381 9.68 -6.02 -25.06
CA SER A 381 9.60 -6.39 -26.47
C SER A 381 10.98 -6.68 -27.08
N LEU A 382 12.05 -6.51 -26.28
CA LEU A 382 13.40 -6.84 -26.71
C LEU A 382 13.55 -8.36 -26.85
N ILE A 383 13.94 -8.79 -28.03
CA ILE A 383 14.12 -10.20 -28.38
C ILE A 383 15.31 -10.77 -27.59
N GLY A 384 15.18 -12.03 -27.14
CA GLY A 384 16.29 -12.78 -26.57
C GLY A 384 16.43 -12.69 -25.05
N LEU A 385 15.43 -12.12 -24.36
CA LEU A 385 15.41 -11.95 -22.92
C LEU A 385 14.20 -12.68 -22.29
N LYS A 386 14.44 -13.36 -21.17
CA LYS A 386 13.41 -13.96 -20.32
C LYS A 386 13.43 -13.26 -18.97
N ILE A 387 12.26 -12.83 -18.47
CA ILE A 387 12.13 -12.02 -17.26
C ILE A 387 11.25 -12.74 -16.25
N CYS A 388 11.77 -12.97 -15.04
CA CYS A 388 11.00 -13.46 -13.90
C CYS A 388 10.89 -12.36 -12.84
N LEU A 389 9.67 -11.93 -12.54
CA LEU A 389 9.37 -10.86 -11.61
C LEU A 389 8.81 -11.44 -10.31
N PHE A 390 9.32 -10.99 -9.17
CA PHE A 390 8.73 -11.25 -7.86
C PHE A 390 8.17 -9.94 -7.31
N VAL A 391 6.85 -9.82 -7.21
CA VAL A 391 6.19 -8.61 -6.71
C VAL A 391 5.40 -8.94 -5.45
N ASP A 392 5.86 -8.41 -4.33
CA ASP A 392 5.28 -8.65 -3.01
C ASP A 392 4.32 -7.53 -2.60
N GLY A 393 3.18 -7.91 -2.02
CA GLY A 393 2.28 -6.99 -1.33
C GLY A 393 1.40 -6.15 -2.24
N LEU A 394 0.77 -6.73 -3.27
CA LEU A 394 -0.18 -5.98 -4.11
C LEU A 394 -1.32 -5.33 -3.31
N ASP A 395 -1.71 -5.89 -2.16
CA ASP A 395 -2.69 -5.28 -1.25
C ASP A 395 -2.16 -4.01 -0.56
N GLU A 396 -0.86 -3.76 -0.60
CA GLU A 396 -0.21 -2.55 -0.07
C GLU A 396 -0.03 -1.45 -1.13
N TYR A 397 -0.47 -1.69 -2.38
CA TYR A 397 -0.53 -0.66 -3.42
C TYR A 397 -1.57 0.41 -3.07
N GLU A 398 -1.16 1.67 -3.18
CA GLU A 398 -2.03 2.83 -3.03
C GLU A 398 -2.78 3.08 -4.34
N CYS A 399 -4.08 2.81 -4.30
CA CYS A 399 -4.98 3.01 -5.44
C CYS A 399 -5.46 4.46 -5.48
N PRO A 400 -5.26 5.19 -6.59
CA PRO A 400 -5.85 6.50 -6.78
C PRO A 400 -7.39 6.48 -6.71
N ASP A 401 -8.02 5.44 -7.29
CA ASP A 401 -9.47 5.31 -7.42
C ASP A 401 -10.07 4.24 -6.47
N GLU A 402 -9.40 3.97 -5.35
CA GLU A 402 -9.78 2.96 -4.33
C GLU A 402 -9.96 1.51 -4.84
N SER A 403 -9.59 1.22 -6.10
CA SER A 403 -9.73 -0.09 -6.72
C SER A 403 -8.38 -0.69 -7.11
N HIS A 404 -8.05 -1.85 -6.54
CA HIS A 404 -6.87 -2.63 -6.97
C HIS A 404 -7.08 -3.35 -8.31
N ALA A 405 -8.20 -3.13 -9.01
CA ALA A 405 -8.48 -3.76 -10.28
C ALA A 405 -7.48 -3.37 -11.36
N ASP A 406 -7.05 -2.10 -11.38
CA ASP A 406 -6.15 -1.60 -12.43
C ASP A 406 -4.77 -2.22 -12.32
N ILE A 407 -4.23 -2.33 -11.09
CA ILE A 407 -2.94 -2.99 -10.90
C ILE A 407 -3.02 -4.50 -11.16
N ALA A 408 -4.15 -5.14 -10.82
CA ALA A 408 -4.37 -6.54 -11.16
C ALA A 408 -4.42 -6.73 -12.69
N SER A 409 -5.15 -5.87 -13.41
CA SER A 409 -5.22 -5.88 -14.88
C SER A 409 -3.85 -5.68 -15.50
N PHE A 410 -3.09 -4.69 -15.02
CA PHE A 410 -1.73 -4.42 -15.49
C PHE A 410 -0.84 -5.67 -15.44
N PHE A 411 -0.88 -6.44 -14.34
CA PHE A 411 -0.09 -7.67 -14.24
C PHE A 411 -0.62 -8.81 -15.11
N VAL A 412 -1.94 -8.92 -15.30
CA VAL A 412 -2.54 -9.89 -16.23
C VAL A 412 -2.10 -9.59 -17.67
N ASP A 413 -2.18 -8.33 -18.09
CA ASP A 413 -1.75 -7.87 -19.41
C ASP A 413 -0.24 -8.06 -19.60
N LEU A 414 0.54 -7.86 -18.54
CA LEU A 414 1.97 -8.08 -18.56
C LEU A 414 2.32 -9.57 -18.73
N ALA A 415 1.62 -10.45 -18.03
CA ALA A 415 1.83 -11.89 -18.12
C ALA A 415 1.35 -12.50 -19.44
N GLY A 416 0.47 -11.82 -20.18
CA GLY A 416 0.09 -12.23 -21.54
C GLY A 416 1.22 -12.11 -22.58
N SER A 417 2.35 -11.49 -22.22
CA SER A 417 3.52 -11.36 -23.09
C SER A 417 4.42 -12.60 -23.00
N SER A 418 4.86 -13.11 -24.15
CA SER A 418 5.82 -14.23 -24.18
C SER A 418 7.12 -13.87 -23.48
N GLY A 419 7.63 -14.78 -22.64
CA GLY A 419 8.92 -14.60 -21.97
C GLY A 419 8.90 -13.83 -20.65
N ILE A 420 7.72 -13.56 -20.10
CA ILE A 420 7.58 -12.99 -18.75
C ILE A 420 6.90 -14.00 -17.82
N LYS A 421 7.52 -14.21 -16.66
CA LYS A 421 6.94 -14.91 -15.50
C LYS A 421 6.77 -13.93 -14.36
N ILE A 422 5.67 -14.04 -13.63
CA ILE A 422 5.38 -13.12 -12.53
C ILE A 422 4.90 -13.91 -11.32
N CYS A 423 5.63 -13.85 -10.22
CA CYS A 423 5.18 -14.31 -8.92
C CYS A 423 4.62 -13.11 -8.15
N LEU A 424 3.33 -13.15 -7.84
CA LEU A 424 2.61 -12.06 -7.18
C LEU A 424 2.21 -12.49 -5.78
N SER A 425 2.37 -11.62 -4.79
CA SER A 425 1.88 -11.84 -3.43
C SER A 425 0.79 -10.84 -3.04
N SER A 426 -0.26 -11.31 -2.37
CA SER A 426 -1.29 -10.42 -1.81
C SER A 426 -2.13 -11.06 -0.70
N ARG A 427 -2.95 -10.26 -0.01
CA ARG A 427 -4.12 -10.78 0.72
C ARG A 427 -5.17 -11.34 -0.25
N PRO A 428 -5.97 -12.33 0.16
CA PRO A 428 -7.05 -12.89 -0.65
C PRO A 428 -8.27 -11.94 -0.69
N TRP A 429 -8.05 -10.70 -1.09
CA TRP A 429 -9.15 -9.75 -1.33
C TRP A 429 -9.88 -10.15 -2.61
N LEU A 430 -11.19 -9.88 -2.65
CA LEU A 430 -12.08 -10.31 -3.72
C LEU A 430 -11.61 -9.86 -5.11
N VAL A 431 -11.00 -8.68 -5.21
CA VAL A 431 -10.43 -8.13 -6.45
C VAL A 431 -9.30 -9.01 -7.00
N PHE A 432 -8.37 -9.43 -6.15
CA PHE A 432 -7.27 -10.32 -6.53
C PHE A 432 -7.74 -11.75 -6.75
N GLU A 433 -8.69 -12.24 -5.93
CA GLU A 433 -9.30 -13.56 -6.16
C GLU A 433 -9.96 -13.64 -7.53
N LYS A 434 -10.74 -12.63 -7.93
CA LYS A 434 -11.37 -12.58 -9.24
C LYS A 434 -10.34 -12.52 -10.38
N ALA A 435 -9.33 -11.65 -10.25
CA ALA A 435 -8.33 -11.45 -11.29
C ALA A 435 -7.39 -12.65 -11.46
N PHE A 436 -6.98 -13.29 -10.35
CA PHE A 436 -5.92 -14.29 -10.38
C PHE A 436 -6.39 -15.74 -10.29
N ARG A 437 -7.68 -16.00 -10.11
CA ARG A 437 -8.28 -17.35 -10.12
C ARG A 437 -7.88 -18.23 -11.33
N PRO A 438 -7.68 -17.70 -12.55
CA PRO A 438 -7.27 -18.53 -13.69
C PRO A 438 -5.83 -19.07 -13.60
N PHE A 439 -5.00 -18.51 -12.72
CA PHE A 439 -3.57 -18.80 -12.64
C PHE A 439 -3.24 -19.78 -11.51
N PRO A 440 -2.09 -20.48 -11.59
CA PRO A 440 -1.61 -21.30 -10.49
C PRO A 440 -1.43 -20.47 -9.22
N SER A 441 -1.81 -21.04 -8.08
CA SER A 441 -1.76 -20.34 -6.80
C SER A 441 -1.50 -21.27 -5.62
N LEU A 442 -1.08 -20.65 -4.51
CA LEU A 442 -0.99 -21.28 -3.20
C LEU A 442 -1.52 -20.36 -2.11
N ARG A 443 -1.98 -20.97 -1.01
CA ARG A 443 -2.49 -20.27 0.18
C ARG A 443 -1.57 -20.53 1.36
N LEU A 444 -0.76 -19.54 1.72
CA LEU A 444 0.41 -19.75 2.58
C LEU A 444 0.06 -20.23 4.00
N GLN A 445 -1.03 -19.74 4.60
CA GLN A 445 -1.45 -20.16 5.94
C GLN A 445 -1.81 -21.64 6.03
N ASP A 446 -2.10 -22.29 4.90
CA ASP A 446 -2.46 -23.70 4.87
C ASP A 446 -1.21 -24.60 4.80
N LEU A 447 -0.04 -24.04 4.50
CA LEU A 447 1.23 -24.77 4.25
C LEU A 447 2.31 -24.48 5.30
N THR A 448 2.06 -23.55 6.22
CA THR A 448 3.04 -23.12 7.23
C THR A 448 3.00 -23.94 8.52
N SER A 449 2.03 -24.82 8.72
CA SER A 449 1.86 -25.58 9.98
C SER A 449 3.11 -26.38 10.38
N ASN A 450 3.70 -27.12 9.44
CA ASN A 450 4.92 -27.90 9.68
C ASN A 450 6.14 -27.00 9.95
N ASP A 451 6.25 -25.89 9.23
CA ASP A 451 7.30 -24.90 9.44
C ASP A 451 7.19 -24.21 10.80
N ILE A 452 5.96 -23.91 11.24
CA ILE A 452 5.67 -23.38 12.57
C ILE A 452 6.08 -24.40 13.64
N ALA A 453 5.74 -25.68 13.47
CA ALA A 453 6.11 -26.73 14.40
C ALA A 453 7.64 -26.86 14.53
N LYS A 454 8.37 -26.85 13.41
CA LYS A 454 9.84 -26.83 13.39
C LYS A 454 10.40 -25.60 14.09
N TYR A 455 9.88 -24.40 13.78
CA TYR A 455 10.33 -23.16 14.40
C TYR A 455 10.12 -23.15 15.93
N VAL A 456 8.96 -23.61 16.40
CA VAL A 456 8.66 -23.73 17.83
C VAL A 456 9.57 -24.77 18.49
N HIS A 457 9.82 -25.89 17.82
CA HIS A 457 10.77 -26.89 18.32
C HIS A 457 12.17 -26.28 18.49
N ASP A 458 12.72 -25.70 17.43
CA ASP A 458 14.08 -25.14 17.40
C ASP A 458 14.28 -24.01 18.44
N LYS A 459 13.25 -23.18 18.68
CA LYS A 459 13.35 -22.03 19.60
C LYS A 459 12.92 -22.32 21.03
N VAL A 460 11.99 -23.24 21.23
CA VAL A 460 11.38 -23.50 22.54
C VAL A 460 11.77 -24.89 23.04
N ALA A 461 11.53 -25.95 22.28
CA ALA A 461 11.79 -27.32 22.72
C ALA A 461 13.28 -27.58 22.98
N ASP A 462 14.16 -27.04 22.12
CA ASP A 462 15.61 -27.24 22.23
C ASP A 462 16.29 -26.34 23.27
N HIS A 463 15.56 -25.38 23.84
CA HIS A 463 16.06 -24.47 24.87
C HIS A 463 16.37 -25.21 26.18
N GLU A 464 17.51 -24.91 26.82
CA GLU A 464 17.96 -25.60 28.05
C GLU A 464 16.88 -25.60 29.15
N ARG A 465 16.29 -24.43 29.40
CA ARG A 465 15.19 -24.32 30.39
C ARG A 465 13.99 -25.22 30.09
N MET A 466 13.66 -25.43 28.81
CA MET A 466 12.57 -26.32 28.43
C MET A 466 12.93 -27.79 28.64
N LYS A 467 14.20 -28.16 28.42
CA LYS A 467 14.73 -29.49 28.72
C LYS A 467 14.65 -29.79 30.22
N ASP A 468 14.99 -28.81 31.07
CA ASP A 468 14.82 -28.93 32.53
C ASP A 468 13.35 -29.14 32.90
N LEU A 469 12.45 -28.31 32.38
CA LEU A 469 11.02 -28.39 32.69
C LEU A 469 10.40 -29.72 32.25
N ARG A 470 10.82 -30.26 31.11
CA ARG A 470 10.37 -31.58 30.61
C ARG A 470 10.69 -32.73 31.56
N SER A 471 11.78 -32.64 32.32
CA SER A 471 12.15 -33.68 33.29
C SER A 471 11.14 -33.81 34.44
N PHE A 472 10.39 -32.74 34.72
CA PHE A 472 9.36 -32.69 35.76
C PHE A 472 7.95 -32.83 35.18
N ASP A 473 7.73 -32.40 33.93
CA ASP A 473 6.39 -32.33 33.32
C ASP A 473 6.45 -32.54 31.79
N SER A 474 6.56 -33.81 31.38
CA SER A 474 6.74 -34.17 29.96
C SER A 474 5.48 -34.03 29.12
N GLU A 475 4.30 -34.22 29.71
CA GLU A 475 3.02 -34.18 28.99
C GLU A 475 2.64 -32.74 28.63
N ASP A 476 2.72 -31.82 29.61
CA ASP A 476 2.43 -30.40 29.41
C ASP A 476 3.40 -29.73 28.42
N ALA A 477 4.67 -30.16 28.38
CA ALA A 477 5.65 -29.65 27.43
C ALA A 477 5.32 -30.03 25.97
N GLY A 478 4.79 -31.24 25.75
CA GLY A 478 4.29 -31.68 24.44
C GLY A 478 2.99 -30.96 24.06
N GLN A 479 2.11 -30.77 25.05
CA GLN A 479 0.87 -30.02 24.87
C GLN A 479 1.14 -28.57 24.46
N LEU A 480 2.13 -27.90 25.07
CA LEU A 480 2.49 -26.52 24.77
C LEU A 480 2.82 -26.32 23.28
N ALA A 481 3.67 -27.18 22.71
CA ALA A 481 4.06 -27.07 21.30
C ALA A 481 2.87 -27.27 20.36
N SER A 482 2.08 -28.32 20.60
CA SER A 482 0.87 -28.62 19.83
C SER A 482 -0.16 -27.49 19.91
N GLU A 483 -0.34 -26.90 21.10
CA GLU A 483 -1.27 -25.79 21.33
C GLU A 483 -0.83 -24.51 20.59
N ILE A 484 0.48 -24.23 20.54
CA ILE A 484 1.03 -23.11 19.76
C ILE A 484 0.76 -23.32 18.27
N VAL A 485 1.07 -24.50 17.72
CA VAL A 485 0.87 -24.80 16.29
C VAL A 485 -0.62 -24.69 15.92
N ALA A 486 -1.50 -25.25 16.75
CA ALA A 486 -2.94 -25.21 16.52
C ALA A 486 -3.50 -23.78 16.60
N LYS A 487 -3.12 -23.00 17.62
CA LYS A 487 -3.62 -21.61 17.78
C LYS A 487 -3.05 -20.66 16.74
N ALA A 488 -1.86 -20.92 16.22
CA ALA A 488 -1.22 -20.08 15.21
C ALA A 488 -2.06 -19.95 13.93
N SER A 489 -2.84 -20.96 13.55
CA SER A 489 -3.70 -20.94 12.36
C SER A 489 -2.99 -20.45 11.09
N GLY A 490 -1.69 -20.80 10.94
CA GLY A 490 -0.83 -20.39 9.83
C GLY A 490 -0.32 -18.95 9.86
N VAL A 491 -0.44 -18.24 10.99
CA VAL A 491 0.03 -16.86 11.18
C VAL A 491 1.39 -16.86 11.90
N PHE A 492 2.47 -16.76 11.14
CA PHE A 492 3.85 -16.81 11.64
C PHE A 492 4.22 -15.65 12.57
N LEU A 493 3.63 -14.47 12.36
CA LEU A 493 3.82 -13.32 13.25
C LEU A 493 3.35 -13.63 14.67
N TRP A 494 2.19 -14.28 14.81
CA TRP A 494 1.65 -14.70 16.09
C TRP A 494 2.61 -15.65 16.81
N VAL A 495 3.12 -16.64 16.10
CA VAL A 495 4.11 -17.61 16.62
C VAL A 495 5.36 -16.90 17.12
N THR A 496 5.86 -15.93 16.35
CA THR A 496 7.07 -15.17 16.72
C THR A 496 6.86 -14.39 18.02
N LEU A 497 5.70 -13.76 18.21
CA LEU A 497 5.35 -13.03 19.44
C LEU A 497 5.19 -13.97 20.64
N VAL A 498 4.54 -15.12 20.43
CA VAL A 498 4.35 -16.14 21.47
C VAL A 498 5.69 -16.73 21.90
N VAL A 499 6.55 -17.13 20.95
CA VAL A 499 7.89 -17.63 21.25
C VAL A 499 8.71 -16.59 22.01
N LYS A 500 8.66 -15.30 21.62
CA LYS A 500 9.32 -14.22 22.37
C LYS A 500 8.81 -14.11 23.81
N SER A 501 7.50 -14.24 24.02
CA SER A 501 6.90 -14.24 25.35
C SER A 501 7.33 -15.44 26.20
N LEU A 502 7.43 -16.63 25.58
CA LEU A 502 7.90 -17.85 26.24
C LEU A 502 9.39 -17.76 26.62
N LEU A 503 10.23 -17.24 25.74
CA LEU A 503 11.65 -17.00 26.06
C LEU A 503 11.81 -16.01 27.22
N ASN A 504 10.98 -14.96 27.29
CA ASN A 504 10.93 -14.09 28.46
C ASN A 504 10.48 -14.82 29.73
N GLY A 505 9.50 -15.72 29.62
CA GLY A 505 9.08 -16.59 30.72
C GLY A 505 10.21 -17.51 31.22
N PHE A 506 11.02 -18.07 30.30
CA PHE A 506 12.20 -18.84 30.66
C PHE A 506 13.20 -18.05 31.48
N THR A 507 13.48 -16.80 31.08
CA THR A 507 14.35 -15.88 31.83
C THR A 507 13.82 -15.61 33.24
N ASN A 508 12.50 -15.47 33.40
CA ASN A 508 11.85 -15.25 34.70
C ASN A 508 11.66 -16.54 35.53
N ARG A 509 12.13 -17.69 35.02
CA ARG A 509 11.96 -19.02 35.62
C ARG A 509 10.51 -19.42 35.86
N ASP A 510 9.61 -18.98 34.98
CA ASP A 510 8.20 -19.37 34.97
C ASP A 510 8.04 -20.90 34.97
N ARG A 511 6.97 -21.40 35.62
CA ARG A 511 6.64 -22.83 35.61
C ARG A 511 5.85 -23.19 34.35
N MET A 512 5.74 -24.48 34.05
CA MET A 512 5.02 -24.95 32.86
C MET A 512 3.58 -24.41 32.77
N HIS A 513 2.86 -24.41 33.89
CA HIS A 513 1.52 -23.82 33.97
C HIS A 513 1.48 -22.33 33.58
N ASP A 514 2.46 -21.54 34.00
CA ASP A 514 2.54 -20.11 33.69
C ASP A 514 2.79 -19.90 32.19
N LEU A 515 3.64 -20.73 31.58
CA LEU A 515 3.92 -20.72 30.14
C LEU A 515 2.69 -21.08 29.31
N LEU A 516 1.95 -22.13 29.70
CA LEU A 516 0.67 -22.49 29.07
C LEU A 516 -0.35 -21.35 29.20
N LYS A 517 -0.42 -20.71 30.38
CA LYS A 517 -1.30 -19.56 30.61
C LYS A 517 -0.95 -18.38 29.70
N ARG A 518 0.34 -18.11 29.46
CA ARG A 518 0.79 -17.10 28.48
C ARG A 518 0.26 -17.42 27.09
N VAL A 519 0.48 -18.63 26.58
CA VAL A 519 -0.02 -19.07 25.25
C VAL A 519 -1.55 -18.97 25.14
N ARG A 520 -2.25 -19.33 26.21
CA ARG A 520 -3.72 -19.25 26.27
C ARG A 520 -4.24 -17.81 26.25
N ALA A 521 -3.53 -16.89 26.91
CA ALA A 521 -3.89 -15.49 26.99
C ALA A 521 -3.61 -14.70 25.70
N PHE A 522 -2.77 -15.19 24.79
CA PHE A 522 -2.56 -14.53 23.50
C PHE A 522 -3.84 -14.58 22.64
N PRO A 523 -4.28 -13.44 22.08
CA PRO A 523 -5.42 -13.41 21.17
C PRO A 523 -5.10 -14.22 19.92
N THR A 524 -6.06 -15.00 19.43
CA THR A 524 -5.88 -15.83 18.22
C THR A 524 -5.97 -15.05 16.93
N ASP A 525 -6.47 -13.82 17.00
CA ASP A 525 -6.53 -12.89 15.87
C ASP A 525 -5.56 -11.72 16.10
N LEU A 526 -4.88 -11.30 15.04
CA LEU A 526 -3.94 -10.17 15.04
C LEU A 526 -4.44 -9.02 14.15
N GLU A 527 -5.71 -9.05 13.76
CA GLU A 527 -6.37 -7.97 13.01
C GLU A 527 -6.78 -6.79 13.90
#